data_AF-A0A6N1XEQ7-F1
#
_entry.id   AF-A0A6N1XEQ7-F1
#
_cell.length_a   1.000
_cell.length_b   1.000
_cell.length_c   1.000
_cell.angle_alpha   90.00
_cell.angle_beta   90.00
_cell.angle_gamma   90.00
#
_symmetry.space_group_name_H-M   'P 1'
#
loop_
_entity.id
_entity.type
_entity.pdbx_description
1 polymer ?
#
loop_
_entity_poly.entity_id
_entity_poly.type
_entity_poly.pdbx_seq_one_letter_code
_entity_poly.pdbx_strand_id
1 'polypeptide(L)' 'MLIQAVDRKRCASCERWQGERQPGATPDVVLIEAETATGLCIGGGWDNSERRARSACGHWKRWAALEPAEPDANQ' A
#
# COMPACT_ATOMS: atom_id res chain seq x y z
N MET A 1 -5.14 -8.25 11.68
CA MET A 1 -4.55 -7.62 10.48
C MET A 1 -3.72 -8.64 9.73
N LEU A 2 -3.70 -8.53 8.41
CA LEU A 2 -2.95 -9.40 7.51
C LEU A 2 -1.75 -8.66 6.93
N ILE A 3 -0.66 -9.40 6.72
CA ILE A 3 0.61 -8.90 6.19
C ILE A 3 0.60 -9.02 4.67
N GLN A 4 0.84 -7.90 3.99
CA GLN A 4 0.97 -7.81 2.55
C GLN A 4 2.39 -7.33 2.19
N ALA A 5 3.16 -8.20 1.56
CA ALA A 5 4.50 -7.87 1.08
C ALA A 5 4.43 -6.83 -0.06
N VAL A 6 5.28 -5.81 0.03
CA VAL A 6 5.38 -4.69 -0.91
C VAL A 6 5.92 -5.14 -2.27
N ASP A 7 6.86 -6.09 -2.28
CA ASP A 7 7.46 -6.69 -3.49
C ASP A 7 6.42 -7.27 -4.47
N ARG A 8 5.26 -7.70 -3.96
CA ARG A 8 4.15 -8.20 -4.78
C ARG A 8 3.44 -7.11 -5.60
N LYS A 9 3.80 -5.83 -5.41
CA LYS A 9 3.28 -4.65 -6.14
C LYS A 9 1.75 -4.61 -6.22
N ARG A 10 1.10 -4.89 -5.08
CA ARG A 10 -0.37 -4.92 -4.97
C ARG A 10 -0.94 -3.56 -4.59
N CYS A 11 -2.25 -3.39 -4.77
CA CYS A 11 -2.96 -2.16 -4.44
C CYS A 11 -2.72 -1.72 -2.98
N ALA A 12 -2.69 -2.65 -2.02
CA ALA A 12 -2.42 -2.32 -0.61
C ALA A 12 -1.10 -1.55 -0.41
N SER A 13 -0.04 -1.91 -1.15
CA SER A 13 1.27 -1.23 -1.08
C SER A 13 1.44 -0.10 -2.09
N CYS A 14 0.36 0.27 -2.79
CA CYS A 14 0.37 1.31 -3.80
C CYS A 14 -0.03 2.66 -3.21
N GLU A 15 0.75 3.73 -3.41
CA GLU A 15 0.42 5.10 -2.96
C GLU A 15 -0.98 5.54 -3.37
N ARG A 16 -1.40 5.13 -4.57
CA ARG A 16 -2.65 5.51 -5.24
C ARG A 16 -3.91 4.82 -4.73
N TRP A 17 -3.76 3.82 -3.86
CA TRP A 17 -4.91 3.09 -3.31
C TRP A 17 -5.34 3.73 -1.99
N GLN A 18 -6.61 4.08 -1.87
CA GLN A 18 -7.18 4.85 -0.76
C GLN A 18 -7.92 3.99 0.26
N GLY A 19 -7.70 2.68 0.27
CA GLY A 19 -8.31 1.80 1.27
C GLY A 19 -7.56 1.81 2.60
N GLU A 20 -8.19 1.27 3.64
CA GLU A 20 -7.60 1.22 4.96
C GLU A 20 -6.38 0.28 5.01
N ARG A 21 -5.26 0.82 5.50
CA ARG A 21 -3.97 0.12 5.62
C ARG A 21 -3.06 0.84 6.61
N GLN A 22 -2.07 0.13 7.12
CA GLN A 22 -1.04 0.66 8.00
C GLN A 22 0.35 0.19 7.54
N PRO A 23 1.42 0.96 7.76
CA PRO A 23 2.77 0.46 7.56
C PRO A 23 3.05 -0.70 8.52
N GLY A 24 3.81 -1.70 8.06
CA GLY A 24 4.26 -2.80 8.91
C GLY A 24 5.48 -2.44 9.76
N ALA A 25 5.99 -3.42 10.51
CA ALA A 25 7.22 -3.27 11.30
C ALA A 25 8.48 -3.02 10.45
N THR A 26 8.40 -3.31 9.15
CA THR A 26 9.48 -3.12 8.17
C THR A 26 8.93 -2.38 6.95
N PRO A 27 9.76 -1.60 6.23
CA PRO A 27 9.35 -0.83 5.05
C PRO A 27 8.85 -1.70 3.87
N ASP A 28 9.04 -3.01 3.93
CA ASP A 28 8.64 -3.96 2.89
C ASP A 28 7.30 -4.66 3.18
N VAL A 29 6.60 -4.23 4.23
CA VAL A 29 5.33 -4.79 4.67
C VAL A 29 4.26 -3.72 4.84
N VAL A 30 3.05 -4.03 4.39
CA VAL A 30 1.82 -3.29 4.68
C VAL A 30 0.88 -4.18 5.46
N LEU A 31 0.22 -3.62 6.47
CA LEU A 31 -0.84 -4.27 7.21
C LEU A 31 -2.20 -3.82 6.65
N ILE A 32 -3.07 -4.79 6.39
CA ILE A 32 -4.47 -4.56 5.98
C ILE A 32 -5.41 -5.25 6.96
N GLU A 33 -6.65 -4.78 7.06
CA GLU A 33 -7.65 -5.40 7.93
C GLU A 33 -7.94 -6.86 7.49
N ALA A 34 -8.30 -7.04 6.21
CA ALA A 34 -8.69 -8.32 5.62
C ALA A 34 -8.31 -8.41 4.13
N GLU A 35 -8.29 -9.62 3.55
CA GLU A 35 -8.02 -9.83 2.12
C GLU A 35 -9.11 -9.26 1.20
N THR A 36 -10.31 -9.09 1.77
CA THR A 36 -11.47 -8.47 1.15
C THR A 36 -11.48 -6.95 1.28
N ALA A 37 -10.53 -6.35 2.00
CA ALA A 37 -10.45 -4.90 2.14
C ALA A 37 -10.39 -4.24 0.75
N THR A 38 -11.25 -3.26 0.56
CA THR A 38 -11.36 -2.49 -0.68
C THR A 38 -10.90 -1.05 -0.47
N GLY A 39 -10.55 -0.41 -1.57
CA GLY A 39 -10.15 0.98 -1.61
C GLY A 39 -10.22 1.51 -3.02
N LEU A 40 -10.44 2.81 -3.14
CA LEU A 40 -10.49 3.49 -4.43
C LEU A 40 -9.08 3.63 -5.00
N CYS A 41 -8.89 3.35 -6.29
CA CYS A 41 -7.64 3.63 -6.98
C CYS A 41 -7.70 5.02 -7.62
N ILE A 42 -6.80 5.93 -7.23
CA ILE A 42 -6.74 7.31 -7.74
C ILE A 42 -5.43 7.53 -8.50
N GLY A 43 -5.52 7.89 -9.79
CA GLY A 43 -4.38 8.14 -10.67
C GLY A 43 -3.61 6.89 -11.09
N GLY A 44 -4.18 5.69 -10.91
CA GLY A 44 -3.59 4.41 -11.34
C GLY A 44 -4.26 3.83 -12.58
N GLY A 45 -3.93 2.58 -12.94
CA GLY A 45 -4.49 1.92 -14.13
C GLY A 45 -6.00 1.63 -14.07
N TRP A 46 -6.61 1.78 -12.89
CA TRP A 46 -8.05 1.67 -12.66
C TRP A 46 -8.56 2.91 -11.93
N ASP A 47 -8.19 4.08 -12.45
CA ASP A 47 -8.59 5.36 -11.87
C ASP A 47 -10.10 5.44 -11.58
N ASN A 48 -10.45 6.00 -10.43
CA ASN A 48 -11.81 6.12 -9.89
C ASN A 48 -12.57 4.78 -9.76
N SER A 49 -11.87 3.64 -9.72
CA SER A 49 -12.49 2.33 -9.52
C SER A 49 -12.09 1.70 -8.20
N GLU A 50 -13.06 1.05 -7.53
CA GLU A 50 -12.80 0.27 -6.31
C GLU A 50 -11.99 -0.99 -6.63
N ARG A 51 -10.94 -1.24 -5.84
CA ARG A 51 -10.07 -2.41 -5.98
C ARG A 51 -9.76 -3.01 -4.61
N ARG A 52 -9.61 -4.34 -4.59
CA ARG A 52 -9.20 -5.07 -3.38
C ARG A 52 -7.73 -4.81 -3.08
N ALA A 53 -7.36 -4.92 -1.81
CA ALA A 53 -5.99 -4.81 -1.33
C ALA A 53 -4.99 -5.67 -2.13
N ARG A 54 -5.38 -6.90 -2.53
CA ARG A 54 -4.55 -7.83 -3.31
C ARG A 54 -4.63 -7.66 -4.84
N SER A 55 -5.42 -6.72 -5.35
CA SER A 55 -5.50 -6.43 -6.78
C SER A 55 -4.19 -5.84 -7.29
N ALA A 56 -3.97 -5.89 -8.61
CA ALA A 56 -2.88 -5.22 -9.29
C ALA A 56 -3.44 -4.40 -10.45
N CYS A 57 -3.00 -3.15 -10.61
CA CYS A 57 -3.42 -2.25 -11.68
C CYS A 57 -2.35 -2.04 -12.76
N GLY A 58 -1.19 -2.70 -12.65
CA GLY A 58 -0.04 -2.53 -13.54
C GLY A 58 0.71 -1.20 -13.35
N HIS A 59 0.08 -0.18 -12.78
CA HIS A 59 0.65 1.16 -12.56
C HIS A 59 0.99 1.38 -11.08
N TRP A 60 1.65 0.39 -10.47
CA TRP A 60 2.01 0.42 -9.07
C TRP A 60 3.07 1.49 -8.78
N LYS A 61 2.87 2.26 -7.71
CA LYS A 61 3.83 3.21 -7.15
C LYS A 61 3.96 2.92 -5.66
N ARG A 62 5.18 2.77 -5.14
CA ARG A 62 5.41 2.48 -3.72
C ARG A 62 4.72 3.52 -2.86
N TRP A 63 3.99 3.07 -1.84
CA TRP A 63 3.35 3.96 -0.88
C TRP A 63 4.41 4.69 -0.03
N ALA A 64 4.39 6.02 -0.03
CA ALA A 64 5.37 6.87 0.66
C ALA A 64 5.44 6.62 2.19
N ALA A 65 4.37 6.18 2.83
CA ALA A 65 4.40 5.88 4.27
C ALA A 65 5.25 4.64 4.64
N LEU A 66 5.75 3.92 3.64
CA LEU A 66 6.66 2.78 3.81
C LEU A 66 8.13 3.17 3.71
N GLU A 67 8.44 4.44 3.54
CA GLU A 67 9.83 4.90 3.64
C GLU A 67 10.33 4.60 5.06
N PRO A 68 11.59 4.12 5.21
CA PRO A 68 12.16 3.97 6.53
C PRO A 68 12.06 5.34 7.19
N ALA A 69 11.54 5.39 8.42
CA ALA A 69 11.67 6.59 9.23
C ALA A 69 13.15 6.92 9.23
N GLU A 70 13.54 7.99 8.52
CA GLU A 70 14.91 8.48 8.54
C GLU A 70 15.29 8.57 10.02
N PRO A 71 16.38 7.91 10.46
CA PRO A 71 16.86 8.19 11.80
C PRO A 71 17.17 9.68 11.80
N ASP A 72 16.47 10.43 12.64
CA ASP A 72 16.73 11.83 12.94
C ASP A 72 18.22 11.94 13.32
N ALA A 73 19.05 12.22 12.32
CA ALA A 73 20.48 12.43 12.45
C ALA A 73 20.69 13.91 12.74
N ASN A 74 20.21 14.35 13.90
CA ASN A 74 20.59 15.62 14.48
C ASN A 74 20.78 15.47 15.99
N GLN A 75 21.84 14.73 16.34
CA GLN A 75 22.53 14.82 17.63
C GLN A 75 23.60 15.91 17.58
#